data_AF-A0A7C5UCN6-F1
#
_entry.id   AF-A0A7C5UCN6-F1
#
_cell.length_a   1.000
_cell.length_b   1.000
_cell.length_c   1.000
_cell.angle_alpha   90.00
_cell.angle_beta   90.00
_cell.angle_gamma   90.00
#
_symmetry.space_group_name_H-M   'P 1'
#
loop_
_entity.id
_entity.type
_entity.pdbx_description
1 polymer ?
#
loop_
_entity_poly.entity_id
_entity_poly.type
_entity_poly.pdbx_seq_one_letter_code
_entity_poly.pdbx_strand_id
1 'polypeptide(L)'
;MKKTVTTEITRVKLSAYRFNEDPFPPLQRPSARRVYPYPMQDDVTDELTEREFTAVILDNGLLQVTVLPEFGGHIHSVRDLKNDREVFYRNEPLKFGLIALRGAWYSGGLEFNFPQVGHTVTTNDPLPWHLTENPDGNVILFVGTIERLTRMAWTASVTLRPNDW
;
A
#
# COMPACT_ATOMS: atom_id res chain seq x y z
N MET A 1 11.67 -31.82 -2.05
CA MET A 1 11.89 -30.56 -1.30
C MET A 1 10.52 -30.00 -0.96
N LYS A 2 10.22 -29.65 0.31
CA LYS A 2 9.00 -28.87 0.60
C LYS A 2 9.16 -27.53 -0.12
N LYS A 3 8.20 -27.14 -0.96
CA LYS A 3 8.17 -25.78 -1.51
C LYS A 3 7.94 -24.82 -0.35
N THR A 4 8.66 -23.71 -0.34
CA THR A 4 8.54 -22.65 0.66
C THR A 4 8.40 -21.33 -0.07
N VAL A 5 7.63 -20.40 0.50
CA VAL A 5 7.59 -19.03 0.01
C VAL A 5 8.90 -18.35 0.39
N THR A 6 9.54 -17.67 -0.56
CA THR A 6 10.70 -16.81 -0.31
C THR A 6 10.26 -15.38 -0.06
N THR A 7 11.02 -14.68 0.79
CA THR A 7 10.74 -13.32 1.21
C THR A 7 11.93 -12.43 0.87
N GLU A 8 11.66 -11.23 0.35
CA GLU A 8 12.68 -10.20 0.13
C GLU A 8 12.16 -8.86 0.63
N ILE A 9 12.98 -8.16 1.42
CA ILE A 9 12.73 -6.79 1.86
C ILE A 9 13.80 -5.92 1.22
N THR A 10 13.40 -5.06 0.29
CA THR A 10 14.34 -4.29 -0.53
C THR A 10 13.85 -2.88 -0.80
N ARG A 11 14.72 -2.04 -1.36
CA ARG A 11 14.39 -0.69 -1.81
C ARG A 11 14.16 -0.72 -3.31
N VAL A 12 12.92 -0.44 -3.73
CA VAL A 12 12.56 -0.35 -5.15
C VAL A 12 12.49 1.11 -5.58
N LYS A 13 13.04 1.42 -6.75
CA LYS A 13 12.89 2.73 -7.39
C LYS A 13 11.62 2.73 -8.22
N LEU A 14 10.70 3.64 -7.90
CA LEU A 14 9.48 3.86 -8.65
C LEU A 14 9.44 5.30 -9.13
N SER A 15 9.05 5.48 -10.39
CA SER A 15 8.69 6.80 -10.92
C SER A 15 7.34 7.22 -10.33
N ALA A 16 7.31 8.31 -9.58
CA ALA A 16 6.13 8.80 -8.89
C ALA A 16 5.99 10.31 -9.04
N TYR A 17 4.78 10.77 -9.35
CA TYR A 17 4.47 12.20 -9.37
C TYR A 17 4.53 12.77 -7.96
N ARG A 18 5.09 13.96 -7.80
CA ARG A 18 5.19 14.56 -6.47
C ARG A 18 3.82 15.07 -6.01
N PHE A 19 3.53 14.88 -4.73
CA PHE A 19 2.51 15.59 -4.00
C PHE A 19 3.11 16.14 -2.70
N ASN A 20 2.49 17.17 -2.14
CA ASN A 20 2.87 17.72 -0.83
C ASN A 20 1.71 17.61 0.16
N GLU A 21 2.04 17.54 1.44
CA GLU A 21 1.04 17.64 2.51
C GLU A 21 0.71 19.10 2.81
N ASP A 22 -0.58 19.40 2.94
CA ASP A 22 -1.07 20.71 3.37
C ASP A 22 -0.64 20.93 4.83
N PRO A 23 0.20 21.94 5.12
CA PRO A 23 0.65 22.21 6.48
C PRO A 23 -0.47 22.77 7.37
N PHE A 24 -1.58 23.22 6.78
CA PHE A 24 -2.72 23.74 7.52
C PHE A 24 -3.73 22.61 7.81
N PRO A 25 -4.22 22.50 9.04
CA PRO A 25 -5.18 21.47 9.37
C PRO A 25 -6.50 21.71 8.59
N PRO A 26 -7.19 20.66 8.10
CA PRO A 26 -8.34 20.80 7.20
C PRO A 26 -9.62 21.31 7.88
N LEU A 27 -9.52 22.02 9.01
CA LEU A 27 -10.64 22.41 9.88
C LEU A 27 -11.70 23.27 9.19
N GLN A 28 -11.31 24.03 8.16
CA GLN A 28 -12.23 24.88 7.40
C GLN A 28 -12.97 24.14 6.27
N ARG A 29 -12.61 22.87 6.00
CA ARG A 29 -13.18 22.11 4.88
C ARG A 29 -14.46 21.38 5.31
N PRO A 30 -15.47 21.21 4.43
CA PRO A 30 -16.66 20.42 4.76
C PRO A 30 -16.35 18.97 5.18
N SER A 31 -15.27 18.40 4.63
CA SER A 31 -14.77 17.07 4.95
C SER A 31 -13.89 17.00 6.20
N ALA A 32 -13.67 18.11 6.94
CA ALA A 32 -12.76 18.17 8.09
C ALA A 32 -12.95 17.02 9.09
N ARG A 33 -14.21 16.72 9.42
CA ARG A 33 -14.60 15.66 10.37
C ARG A 33 -14.24 14.24 9.92
N ARG A 34 -13.90 14.06 8.65
CA ARG A 34 -13.52 12.78 8.03
C ARG A 34 -12.01 12.64 7.85
N VAL A 35 -11.23 13.70 8.09
CA VAL A 35 -9.78 13.70 7.81
C VAL A 35 -8.95 14.11 9.01
N TYR A 36 -9.42 15.07 9.83
CA TYR A 36 -8.65 15.49 11.00
C TYR A 36 -8.41 14.30 11.95
N PRO A 37 -7.17 14.04 12.42
CA PRO A 37 -6.03 14.96 12.50
C PRO A 37 -4.97 14.80 11.41
N TYR A 38 -5.28 14.20 10.27
CA TYR A 38 -4.34 14.06 9.16
C TYR A 38 -4.25 15.36 8.34
N PRO A 39 -3.06 15.71 7.81
CA PRO A 39 -2.94 16.74 6.79
C PRO A 39 -3.56 16.27 5.48
N MET A 40 -4.03 17.20 4.67
CA MET A 40 -4.45 16.87 3.30
C MET A 40 -3.20 16.57 2.45
N GLN A 41 -3.37 15.75 1.42
CA GLN A 41 -2.41 15.43 0.38
C GLN A 41 -2.99 15.92 -0.97
N ASP A 42 -3.44 17.17 -1.04
CA ASP A 42 -4.20 17.68 -2.19
C ASP A 42 -3.43 18.68 -3.06
N ASP A 43 -2.15 18.89 -2.77
CA ASP A 43 -1.19 19.55 -3.66
C ASP A 43 -0.49 18.50 -4.53
N VAL A 44 -1.21 17.95 -5.52
CA VAL A 44 -0.66 17.03 -6.53
C VAL A 44 -0.06 17.82 -7.68
N THR A 45 1.15 17.43 -8.11
CA THR A 45 1.92 18.15 -9.14
C THR A 45 2.17 17.29 -10.36
N ASP A 46 2.58 17.92 -11.47
CA ASP A 46 3.05 17.23 -12.68
C ASP A 46 4.57 16.92 -12.63
N GLU A 47 5.24 17.12 -11.49
CA GLU A 47 6.66 16.83 -11.31
C GLU A 47 6.86 15.31 -11.11
N LEU A 48 7.38 14.63 -12.13
CA LEU A 48 7.74 13.22 -12.04
C LEU A 48 9.13 13.05 -11.43
N THR A 49 9.23 12.24 -10.37
CA THR A 49 10.50 11.97 -9.68
C THR A 49 10.72 10.48 -9.48
N GLU A 50 11.97 10.03 -9.57
CA GLU A 50 12.31 8.69 -9.07
C GLU A 50 12.44 8.75 -7.55
N ARG A 51 11.71 7.85 -6.88
CA ARG A 51 11.74 7.72 -5.43
C ARG A 51 11.95 6.27 -5.05
N GLU A 52 12.73 6.07 -4.01
CA GLU A 52 12.92 4.75 -3.43
C GLU A 52 11.85 4.48 -2.37
N PHE A 53 11.30 3.28 -2.38
CA PHE A 53 10.32 2.80 -1.42
C PHE A 53 10.71 1.43 -0.90
N THR A 54 10.34 1.14 0.35
CA THR A 54 10.48 -0.20 0.90
C THR A 54 9.44 -1.10 0.25
N ALA A 55 9.89 -2.20 -0.32
CA ALA A 55 9.05 -3.26 -0.86
C ALA A 55 9.23 -4.53 -0.04
N VAL A 56 8.11 -5.16 0.32
CA VAL A 56 8.09 -6.51 0.86
C VAL A 56 7.57 -7.43 -0.24
N ILE A 57 8.43 -8.31 -0.74
CA ILE A 57 8.16 -9.21 -1.86
C ILE A 57 8.01 -10.63 -1.32
N LEU A 58 6.89 -11.27 -1.65
CA LEU A 58 6.60 -12.67 -1.35
C LEU A 58 6.56 -13.45 -2.67
N ASP A 59 7.27 -14.56 -2.76
CA ASP A 59 7.36 -15.35 -3.99
C ASP A 59 7.24 -16.86 -3.70
N ASN A 60 6.29 -17.54 -4.34
CA ASN A 60 6.09 -18.99 -4.18
C ASN A 60 6.49 -19.79 -5.45
N GLY A 61 7.11 -19.14 -6.43
CA GLY A 61 7.44 -19.69 -7.74
C GLY A 61 6.25 -19.80 -8.71
N LEU A 62 5.07 -19.33 -8.33
CA LEU A 62 3.86 -19.23 -9.16
C LEU A 62 3.35 -17.80 -9.22
N LEU A 63 3.29 -17.14 -8.07
CA LEU A 63 2.92 -15.74 -7.87
C LEU A 63 4.06 -15.02 -7.15
N GLN A 64 4.28 -13.76 -7.55
CA GLN A 64 5.08 -12.81 -6.81
C GLN A 64 4.19 -11.64 -6.36
N VAL A 65 4.12 -11.40 -5.06
CA VAL A 65 3.32 -10.33 -4.45
C VAL A 65 4.25 -9.26 -3.91
N THR A 66 4.10 -8.03 -4.38
CA THR A 66 4.85 -6.86 -3.89
C THR A 66 3.93 -5.96 -3.09
N VAL A 67 4.25 -5.76 -1.81
CA VAL A 67 3.55 -4.82 -0.93
C VAL A 67 4.44 -3.62 -0.67
N LEU A 68 3.87 -2.42 -0.71
CA LEU A 68 4.54 -1.16 -0.40
C LEU A 68 3.99 -0.60 0.94
N PRO A 69 4.68 -0.86 2.07
CA PRO A 69 4.23 -0.35 3.37
C PRO A 69 4.15 1.18 3.44
N GLU A 70 4.97 1.86 2.63
CA GLU A 70 5.02 3.33 2.53
C GLU A 70 3.82 3.95 1.80
N PHE A 71 2.94 3.13 1.21
CA PHE A 71 1.71 3.57 0.55
C PHE A 71 0.48 2.96 1.23
N GLY A 72 0.29 3.18 2.53
CA GLY A 72 -0.87 2.63 3.22
C GLY A 72 -0.89 1.09 3.31
N GLY A 73 0.26 0.43 3.10
CA GLY A 73 0.34 -1.02 3.01
C GLY A 73 -0.21 -1.61 1.70
N HIS A 74 -0.27 -0.82 0.62
CA HIS A 74 -0.83 -1.24 -0.67
C HIS A 74 -0.19 -2.52 -1.20
N ILE A 75 -1.00 -3.45 -1.73
CA ILE A 75 -0.48 -4.50 -2.60
C ILE A 75 -0.27 -3.87 -3.97
N HIS A 76 0.97 -3.47 -4.27
CA HIS A 76 1.33 -2.77 -5.51
C HIS A 76 1.25 -3.68 -6.74
N SER A 77 1.72 -4.92 -6.61
CA SER A 77 1.78 -5.87 -7.71
C SER A 77 1.49 -7.29 -7.24
N VAL A 78 0.82 -8.04 -8.11
CA VAL A 78 0.68 -9.49 -8.02
C VAL A 78 0.99 -10.03 -9.41
N ARG A 79 2.20 -10.54 -9.60
CA ARG A 79 2.66 -11.09 -10.88
C ARG A 79 2.41 -12.58 -10.93
N ASP A 80 1.69 -13.03 -11.96
CA ASP A 80 1.60 -14.42 -12.36
C ASP A 80 2.88 -14.80 -13.11
N LEU A 81 3.77 -15.51 -12.43
CA LEU A 81 5.09 -15.91 -12.94
C LEU A 81 4.98 -16.99 -14.02
N LYS A 82 3.88 -17.77 -14.03
CA LYS A 82 3.67 -18.84 -15.02
C LYS A 82 3.27 -18.26 -16.37
N ASN A 83 2.42 -17.23 -16.36
CA ASN A 83 1.91 -16.59 -17.58
C ASN A 83 2.57 -15.25 -17.89
N ASP A 84 3.58 -14.86 -17.11
CA ASP A 84 4.37 -13.63 -17.26
C ASP A 84 3.51 -12.35 -17.38
N ARG A 85 2.55 -12.18 -16.46
CA ARG A 85 1.61 -11.05 -16.49
C ARG A 85 1.27 -10.53 -15.10
N GLU A 86 0.91 -9.25 -15.03
CA GLU A 86 0.28 -8.70 -13.84
C GLU A 86 -1.17 -9.16 -13.72
N VAL A 87 -1.57 -9.52 -12.49
CA VAL A 87 -2.96 -9.85 -12.15
C VAL A 87 -3.75 -8.57 -11.87
N PHE A 88 -3.12 -7.57 -11.25
CA PHE A 88 -3.72 -6.27 -10.98
C PHE A 88 -3.28 -5.23 -12.00
N TYR A 89 -4.13 -4.22 -12.21
CA TYR A 89 -3.68 -3.02 -12.90
C TYR A 89 -2.56 -2.36 -12.09
N ARG A 90 -1.41 -2.12 -12.73
CA ARG A 90 -0.26 -1.46 -12.12
C ARG A 90 -0.15 -0.06 -12.71
N ASN A 91 -0.35 0.96 -11.90
CA ASN A 91 -0.34 2.34 -12.34
C ASN A 91 1.10 2.87 -12.33
N GLU A 92 1.82 2.66 -13.42
CA GLU A 92 3.20 3.13 -13.57
C GLU A 92 3.32 4.11 -14.74
N PRO A 93 3.90 5.31 -14.53
CA PRO A 93 4.38 5.85 -13.24
C PRO A 93 3.25 6.08 -12.21
N LEU A 94 3.57 6.10 -10.92
CA LEU A 94 2.60 6.34 -9.86
C LEU A 94 2.04 7.76 -10.00
N LYS A 95 0.85 7.88 -10.61
CA LYS A 95 0.12 9.13 -10.75
C LYS A 95 -1.00 9.21 -9.72
N PHE A 96 -1.03 10.32 -8.99
CA PHE A 96 -1.97 10.55 -7.90
C PHE A 96 -3.16 11.38 -8.35
N GLY A 97 -4.36 10.99 -7.92
CA GLY A 97 -5.61 11.71 -8.17
C GLY A 97 -6.22 12.27 -6.89
N LEU A 98 -6.95 13.38 -6.98
CA LEU A 98 -7.66 13.97 -5.83
C LEU A 98 -8.95 13.18 -5.50
N ILE A 99 -8.80 11.90 -5.12
CA ILE A 99 -9.90 10.96 -4.95
C ILE A 99 -9.97 10.40 -3.52
N ALA A 100 -8.84 10.16 -2.86
CA ALA A 100 -8.86 9.63 -1.49
C ALA A 100 -9.37 10.69 -0.51
N LEU A 101 -9.71 10.27 0.71
CA LEU A 101 -10.21 11.18 1.75
C LEU A 101 -9.26 12.37 2.00
N ARG A 102 -7.96 12.17 1.81
CA ARG A 102 -6.92 13.22 1.91
C ARG A 102 -6.50 13.83 0.57
N GLY A 103 -6.91 13.32 -0.58
CA GLY A 103 -6.36 13.72 -1.88
C GLY A 103 -5.55 12.59 -2.52
N ALA A 104 -4.32 12.87 -2.92
CA ALA A 104 -3.32 12.08 -3.68
C ALA A 104 -3.48 10.55 -3.71
N TRP A 105 -4.58 10.06 -4.26
CA TRP A 105 -4.88 8.64 -4.31
C TRP A 105 -4.14 7.98 -5.46
N TYR A 106 -3.55 6.83 -5.17
CA TYR A 106 -2.86 6.00 -6.13
C TYR A 106 -3.79 4.89 -6.64
N SER A 107 -4.04 4.88 -7.95
CA SER A 107 -4.83 3.84 -8.60
C SER A 107 -4.04 2.54 -8.83
N GLY A 108 -4.74 1.43 -9.04
CA GLY A 108 -4.10 0.13 -9.29
C GLY A 108 -3.79 -0.64 -8.01
N GLY A 109 -3.33 -1.88 -8.15
CA GLY A 109 -3.09 -2.79 -7.03
C GLY A 109 -4.33 -3.03 -6.16
N LEU A 110 -4.12 -3.18 -4.85
CA LEU A 110 -5.17 -3.32 -3.85
C LEU A 110 -4.90 -2.42 -2.63
N GLU A 111 -5.89 -1.57 -2.31
CA GLU A 111 -5.90 -0.65 -1.17
C GLU A 111 -6.71 -1.21 0.00
N PHE A 112 -6.18 -1.09 1.23
CA PHE A 112 -6.91 -1.43 2.44
C PHE A 112 -7.65 -0.21 3.00
N ASN A 113 -8.98 -0.32 3.06
CA ASN A 113 -9.85 0.79 3.42
C ASN A 113 -10.51 0.55 4.78
N PHE A 114 -10.13 1.36 5.77
CA PHE A 114 -10.69 1.33 7.11
C PHE A 114 -10.46 2.69 7.82
N PRO A 115 -11.36 3.13 8.70
CA PRO A 115 -12.69 2.59 9.01
C PRO A 115 -13.82 3.24 8.22
N GLN A 116 -13.52 4.30 7.47
CA GLN A 116 -14.52 5.06 6.74
C GLN A 116 -14.83 4.39 5.41
N VAL A 117 -16.08 4.50 4.97
CA VAL A 117 -16.50 4.04 3.63
C VAL A 117 -15.82 4.91 2.58
N GLY A 118 -15.11 4.27 1.65
CA GLY A 118 -14.34 4.91 0.59
C GLY A 118 -12.85 4.63 0.74
N HIS A 119 -12.03 5.44 0.07
CA HIS A 119 -10.57 5.38 0.13
C HIS A 119 -10.03 5.75 1.52
N THR A 120 -8.87 5.23 1.91
CA THR A 120 -8.37 5.37 3.29
C THR A 120 -7.83 6.76 3.58
N VAL A 121 -7.84 7.15 4.86
CA VAL A 121 -7.10 8.33 5.35
C VAL A 121 -5.60 8.05 5.49
N THR A 122 -5.13 6.82 5.39
CA THR A 122 -3.68 6.53 5.43
C THR A 122 -3.04 6.54 4.05
N THR A 123 -3.81 6.81 2.98
CA THR A 123 -3.40 6.96 1.57
C THR A 123 -1.93 6.62 1.27
N ASN A 124 -1.04 7.62 1.30
CA ASN A 124 0.40 7.47 1.04
C ASN A 124 1.26 7.54 2.31
N ASP A 125 0.68 7.25 3.48
CA ASP A 125 1.41 7.20 4.73
C ASP A 125 2.11 5.85 4.89
N PRO A 126 3.29 5.82 5.52
CA PRO A 126 3.90 4.58 5.93
C PRO A 126 3.11 3.92 7.06
N LEU A 127 2.83 2.63 6.90
CA LEU A 127 2.25 1.79 7.93
C LEU A 127 3.29 0.85 8.54
N PRO A 128 3.20 0.55 9.85
CA PRO A 128 3.95 -0.54 10.43
C PRO A 128 3.50 -1.87 9.82
N TRP A 129 4.44 -2.79 9.75
CA TRP A 129 4.23 -4.11 9.17
C TRP A 129 5.08 -5.15 9.90
N HIS A 130 4.67 -6.41 9.78
CA HIS A 130 5.38 -7.54 10.38
C HIS A 130 5.24 -8.76 9.47
N LEU A 131 6.30 -9.57 9.37
CA LEU A 131 6.32 -10.77 8.54
C LEU A 131 6.55 -12.01 9.41
N THR A 132 5.79 -13.06 9.13
CA THR A 132 5.92 -14.36 9.81
C THR A 132 6.03 -15.48 8.79
N GLU A 133 7.08 -16.29 8.92
CA GLU A 133 7.27 -17.52 8.16
C GLU A 133 6.82 -18.72 8.99
N ASN A 134 5.93 -19.55 8.44
CA ASN A 134 5.32 -20.66 9.15
C ASN A 134 6.01 -22.00 8.83
N PRO A 135 5.98 -22.99 9.74
CA PRO A 135 6.59 -24.31 9.51
C PRO A 135 6.00 -25.11 8.33
N ASP A 136 4.81 -24.74 7.85
CA ASP A 136 4.16 -25.31 6.67
C ASP A 136 4.67 -24.69 5.34
N GLY A 137 5.54 -23.68 5.43
CA GLY A 137 6.13 -22.97 4.29
C GLY A 137 5.35 -21.72 3.86
N ASN A 138 4.22 -21.43 4.50
CA ASN A 138 3.42 -20.23 4.23
C ASN A 138 4.10 -18.99 4.84
N VAL A 139 3.96 -17.85 4.18
CA VAL A 139 4.37 -16.55 4.73
C VAL A 139 3.17 -15.65 4.88
N ILE A 140 3.09 -14.97 6.02
CA ILE A 140 2.07 -13.97 6.31
C ILE A 140 2.74 -12.62 6.52
N LEU A 141 2.35 -11.63 5.72
CA LEU A 141 2.66 -10.23 5.93
C LEU A 141 1.45 -9.54 6.58
N PHE A 142 1.68 -8.93 7.74
CA PHE A 142 0.72 -8.09 8.42
C PHE A 142 1.03 -6.62 8.13
N VAL A 143 0.01 -5.85 7.75
CA VAL A 143 0.07 -4.39 7.65
C VAL A 143 -1.11 -3.81 8.42
N GLY A 144 -0.93 -2.68 9.09
CA GLY A 144 -2.01 -2.10 9.87
C GLY A 144 -1.56 -0.92 10.70
N THR A 145 -2.49 -0.25 11.36
CA THR A 145 -2.17 0.84 12.28
C THR A 145 -3.33 1.10 13.23
N ILE A 146 -3.10 1.99 14.21
CA ILE A 146 -4.18 2.62 14.97
C ILE A 146 -4.55 3.91 14.23
N GLU A 147 -5.72 3.92 13.60
CA GLU A 147 -6.20 5.07 12.84
C GLU A 147 -6.49 6.26 13.78
N ARG A 148 -6.01 7.46 13.45
CA ARG A 148 -5.93 8.57 14.42
C ARG A 148 -7.26 9.29 14.65
N LEU A 149 -8.17 9.29 13.69
CA LEU A 149 -9.48 9.94 13.78
C LEU A 149 -10.39 9.18 14.74
N THR A 150 -10.48 7.87 14.58
CA THR A 150 -11.37 6.98 15.33
C THR A 150 -10.70 6.26 16.49
N ARG A 151 -9.36 6.21 16.51
CA ARG A 151 -8.53 5.42 17.45
C ARG A 151 -8.75 3.92 17.37
N MET A 152 -9.40 3.44 16.31
CA MET A 152 -9.56 2.01 16.08
C MET A 152 -8.29 1.42 15.47
N ALA A 153 -7.91 0.25 15.99
CA ALA A 153 -6.84 -0.55 15.42
C ALA A 153 -7.39 -1.41 14.28
N TRP A 154 -6.63 -1.53 13.20
CA TRP A 154 -6.89 -2.48 12.14
C TRP A 154 -5.59 -3.14 11.69
N THR A 155 -5.71 -4.38 11.22
CA THR A 155 -4.62 -5.15 10.63
C THR A 155 -5.18 -5.97 9.48
N ALA A 156 -4.56 -5.88 8.31
CA ALA A 156 -4.75 -6.80 7.21
C ALA A 156 -3.59 -7.80 7.16
N SER A 157 -3.92 -9.08 6.93
CA SER A 157 -2.93 -10.13 6.72
C SER A 157 -2.96 -10.59 5.26
N VAL A 158 -1.80 -10.53 4.62
CA VAL A 158 -1.56 -11.05 3.27
C VAL A 158 -0.80 -12.36 3.42
N THR A 159 -1.46 -13.47 3.11
CA THR A 159 -0.85 -14.81 3.20
C THR A 159 -0.55 -15.32 1.80
N LEU A 160 0.72 -15.69 1.55
CA LEU A 160 1.11 -16.46 0.38
C LEU A 160 1.48 -17.87 0.82
N ARG A 161 0.91 -18.88 0.16
CA ARG A 161 1.20 -20.29 0.44
C ARG A 161 2.07 -20.90 -0.67
N PRO A 162 2.90 -21.92 -0.40
CA PRO A 162 3.79 -22.52 -1.39
C PRO A 162 3.12 -23.15 -2.61
N ASN A 163 1.85 -23.56 -2.48
CA ASN A 163 1.12 -24.31 -3.50
C ASN A 163 -0.20 -23.65 -3.93
N ASP A 164 -0.43 -22.39 -3.54
CA ASP A 164 -1.63 -21.67 -3.94
C ASP A 164 -1.50 -21.14 -5.38
N TRP A 165 -2.61 -21.28 -6.12
CA TRP A 165 -2.93 -20.64 -7.39
C TRP A 165 -4.40 -20.22 -7.39
#